data_AF-A0A1Q4P0B5-F1
#
_entry.id   AF-A0A1Q4P0B5-F1
#
_cell.length_a   1.000
_cell.length_b   1.000
_cell.length_c   1.000
_cell.angle_alpha   90.00
_cell.angle_beta   90.00
_cell.angle_gamma   90.00
#
_symmetry.space_group_name_H-M   'P 1'
#
loop_
_entity.id
_entity.type
_entity.pdbx_description
1 polymer ?
#
loop_
_entity_poly.entity_id
_entity_poly.type
_entity_poly.pdbx_seq_one_letter_code
_entity_poly.pdbx_strand_id
1 'polypeptide(L)'
;MSRITLDIAGMPSTLGIRRLRVQQLINEIPLAQLELRIPTDNHGATDNEAEREVSRFSLGARVVIALDNKPLFDGYLVQKKMQLKGKDWSVRLEARHALQKLTFLPQSRVFREQDDSTVLKGVLQSAGVKLTQKAAAQLSSKHDQLIQFRLSDWQFIRSRLLSTNCWLLPDATGDAVVIRPLSDTAMASRTLARDSHDYRLFEINLNFDNRFTLDSLSLQGWDIAEQRLTPAQKGTVGAFLPWKPEGKVGQPSAGRQDYALAFSMLPEATLQTLSSSWLNYQQMTGVQGHIVLAGTRDFAMGESITLSGFGAGLDGTAILSGVNQLFDTKDGWRSELVMGLPASMLEPTPPVRSLHIGTVAEFTADPQHLDRIAVHLPALNLPDSLIFARLSKPWASKESGFCFYPEPGDEVVVGFIDSDPRYPIILGAMHNPKNTAPFPPDEKNNRKGLVVNKADQTQALMIDTEEKTLKLMAGDNALTLTGEGDIAVSTPNALQLQAEGKLSIVGKQQMDISSEGDIAMSTAKALQLQADGNLSIDGKQQVEITSAKINLKK
;
A
#
# COMPACT_ATOMS: atom_id res chain seq x y z
N MET A 1 52.54 -5.52 -1.04
CA MET A 1 51.58 -5.67 0.06
C MET A 1 50.54 -4.59 -0.12
N SER A 2 49.27 -4.95 -0.23
CA SER A 2 48.21 -3.94 -0.34
C SER A 2 48.13 -3.13 0.95
N ARG A 3 48.06 -1.81 0.83
CA ARG A 3 48.00 -0.88 1.97
C ARG A 3 46.56 -0.46 2.19
N ILE A 4 46.04 -0.79 3.37
CA ILE A 4 44.71 -0.36 3.80
C ILE A 4 44.87 0.88 4.67
N THR A 5 44.04 1.88 4.39
CA THR A 5 43.89 3.09 5.21
C THR A 5 42.47 3.14 5.75
N LEU A 6 42.33 3.55 7.01
CA LEU A 6 41.08 3.65 7.72
C LEU A 6 41.01 5.05 8.31
N ASP A 7 40.04 5.85 7.87
CA ASP A 7 39.77 7.16 8.44
C ASP A 7 38.43 7.11 9.20
N ILE A 8 38.42 7.56 10.44
CA ILE A 8 37.22 7.66 11.27
C ILE A 8 37.08 9.09 11.78
N ALA A 9 35.90 9.67 11.59
CA ALA A 9 35.63 11.08 11.91
C ALA A 9 36.62 12.05 11.23
N GLY A 10 37.07 11.74 10.01
CA GLY A 10 37.98 12.57 9.23
C GLY A 10 39.45 12.52 9.68
N MET A 11 39.82 11.63 10.59
CA MET A 11 41.20 11.44 11.02
C MET A 11 41.66 10.00 10.72
N PRO A 12 42.92 9.81 10.29
CA PRO A 12 43.47 8.48 10.08
C PRO A 12 43.58 7.71 11.38
N SER A 13 43.26 6.42 11.29
CA SER A 13 43.43 5.42 12.33
C SER A 13 44.80 4.76 12.20
N THR A 14 45.53 4.68 13.30
CA THR A 14 46.83 4.01 13.37
C THR A 14 46.74 2.60 13.95
N LEU A 15 45.59 2.23 14.52
CA LEU A 15 45.34 0.89 15.05
C LEU A 15 45.46 -0.20 13.98
N GLY A 16 46.03 -1.34 14.38
CA GLY A 16 46.21 -2.50 13.51
C GLY A 16 44.88 -3.19 13.18
N ILE A 17 44.57 -3.30 11.88
CA ILE A 17 43.42 -4.06 11.37
C ILE A 17 43.75 -5.55 11.39
N ARG A 18 43.06 -6.32 12.23
CA ARG A 18 43.15 -7.79 12.28
C ARG A 18 42.29 -8.44 11.22
N ARG A 19 41.09 -7.89 11.03
CA ARG A 19 40.12 -8.33 10.02
C ARG A 19 39.39 -7.12 9.44
N LEU A 20 39.14 -7.16 8.13
CA LEU A 20 38.23 -6.26 7.44
C LEU A 20 37.39 -7.08 6.47
N ARG A 21 36.08 -6.92 6.54
CA ARG A 21 35.13 -7.39 5.52
C ARG A 21 34.33 -6.20 5.01
N VAL A 22 34.43 -5.90 3.72
CA VAL A 22 33.51 -4.98 3.05
C VAL A 22 32.55 -5.84 2.24
N GLN A 23 31.25 -5.73 2.50
CA GLN A 23 30.21 -6.48 1.82
C GLN A 23 29.33 -5.54 0.99
N GLN A 24 29.11 -5.93 -0.26
CA GLN A 24 28.27 -5.21 -1.20
C GLN A 24 27.39 -6.23 -1.94
N LEU A 25 26.09 -6.20 -1.65
CA LEU A 25 25.08 -7.10 -2.23
C LEU A 25 23.98 -6.28 -2.90
N ILE A 26 23.38 -6.84 -3.95
CA ILE A 26 22.21 -6.28 -4.63
C ILE A 26 21.02 -6.27 -3.66
N ASN A 27 20.21 -5.21 -3.69
CA ASN A 27 19.03 -5.03 -2.84
C ASN A 27 19.29 -5.06 -1.33
N GLU A 28 20.55 -4.88 -0.92
CA GLU A 28 20.95 -4.77 0.49
C GLU A 28 21.72 -3.48 0.75
N ILE A 29 22.05 -3.22 2.01
CA ILE A 29 22.81 -2.03 2.41
C ILE A 29 24.27 -2.46 2.58
N PRO A 30 25.22 -1.86 1.83
CA PRO A 30 26.63 -2.17 1.99
C PRO A 30 27.09 -1.94 3.42
N LEU A 31 27.98 -2.82 3.88
CA LEU A 31 28.54 -2.76 5.22
C LEU A 31 30.05 -2.96 5.18
N ALA A 32 30.73 -2.44 6.20
CA ALA A 32 32.11 -2.74 6.50
C ALA A 32 32.24 -3.18 7.96
N GLN A 33 32.76 -4.38 8.16
CA GLN A 33 33.07 -4.95 9.47
C GLN A 33 34.58 -4.94 9.68
N LEU A 34 35.03 -4.28 10.74
CA LEU A 34 36.43 -4.16 11.13
C LEU A 34 36.64 -4.83 12.48
N GLU A 35 37.77 -5.50 12.65
CA GLU A 35 38.30 -5.91 13.95
C GLU A 35 39.68 -5.28 14.13
N LEU A 36 39.80 -4.35 15.07
CA LEU A 36 41.04 -3.65 15.39
C LEU A 36 41.61 -4.18 16.70
N ARG A 37 42.93 -4.37 16.77
CA ARG A 37 43.64 -4.70 18.01
C ARG A 37 44.04 -3.42 18.73
N ILE A 38 43.77 -3.38 20.04
CA ILE A 38 44.23 -2.32 20.93
C ILE A 38 45.46 -2.89 21.67
N PRO A 39 46.65 -2.29 21.51
CA PRO A 39 47.84 -2.74 22.22
C PRO A 39 47.65 -2.53 23.74
N THR A 40 48.15 -3.46 24.56
CA THR A 40 48.05 -3.45 26.03
C THR A 40 49.39 -3.78 26.72
N ASP A 41 50.39 -4.12 25.91
CA ASP A 41 51.73 -4.59 26.28
C ASP A 41 52.77 -3.46 26.28
N ASN A 42 52.42 -2.27 25.76
CA ASN A 42 53.28 -1.11 25.67
C ASN A 42 52.94 -0.11 26.79
N HIS A 43 53.45 -0.34 28.01
CA HIS A 43 53.21 0.49 29.19
C HIS A 43 53.93 1.87 29.13
N GLY A 44 53.54 2.74 28.19
CA GLY A 44 54.12 4.06 27.95
C GLY A 44 53.15 5.05 27.28
N ALA A 45 53.64 6.19 26.79
CA ALA A 45 52.80 7.27 26.21
C ALA A 45 51.90 6.80 25.05
N THR A 46 52.31 5.77 24.31
CA THR A 46 51.57 5.14 23.20
C THR A 46 50.31 4.40 23.63
N ASP A 47 50.22 3.94 24.89
CA ASP A 47 49.02 3.28 25.43
C ASP A 47 47.86 4.29 25.51
N ASN A 48 48.16 5.48 26.06
CA ASN A 48 47.22 6.60 26.16
C ASN A 48 46.78 7.13 24.77
N GLU A 49 47.63 7.01 23.74
CA GLU A 49 47.29 7.42 22.37
C GLU A 49 46.31 6.45 21.70
N ALA A 50 46.51 5.14 21.86
CA ALA A 50 45.59 4.12 21.35
C ALA A 50 44.21 4.24 22.02
N GLU A 51 44.16 4.47 23.34
CA GLU A 51 42.91 4.70 24.06
C GLU A 51 42.18 5.96 23.58
N ARG A 52 42.90 7.06 23.36
CA ARG A 52 42.35 8.31 22.80
C ARG A 52 41.85 8.13 21.37
N GLU A 53 42.51 7.30 20.57
CA GLU A 53 42.04 6.95 19.23
C GLU A 53 40.72 6.18 19.30
N VAL A 54 40.65 5.14 20.12
CA VAL A 54 39.43 4.35 20.32
C VAL A 54 38.29 5.20 20.88
N SER A 55 38.56 6.18 21.75
CA SER A 55 37.51 7.05 22.29
C SER A 55 36.86 7.94 21.24
N ARG A 56 37.56 8.26 20.13
CA ARG A 56 37.01 9.03 19.00
C ARG A 56 36.04 8.23 18.13
N PHE A 57 36.01 6.90 18.24
CA PHE A 57 35.09 6.05 17.47
C PHE A 57 33.68 6.13 18.06
N SER A 58 33.01 7.27 17.86
CA SER A 58 31.63 7.52 18.26
C SER A 58 30.65 6.99 17.22
N LEU A 59 29.52 6.46 17.67
CA LEU A 59 28.44 6.05 16.78
C LEU A 59 27.96 7.25 15.94
N GLY A 60 27.69 7.03 14.66
CA GLY A 60 27.36 8.05 13.67
C GLY A 60 28.56 8.73 13.01
N ALA A 61 29.79 8.48 13.46
CA ALA A 61 30.98 9.03 12.81
C ALA A 61 31.14 8.48 11.39
N ARG A 62 31.57 9.33 10.45
CA ARG A 62 31.93 8.89 9.09
C ARG A 62 33.15 7.97 9.14
N VAL A 63 33.10 6.88 8.37
CA VAL A 63 34.14 5.87 8.23
C VAL A 63 34.48 5.73 6.76
N VAL A 64 35.74 5.98 6.41
CA VAL A 64 36.26 5.83 5.05
C VAL A 64 37.37 4.79 5.06
N ILE A 65 37.28 3.83 4.14
CA ILE A 65 38.28 2.77 3.97
C ILE A 65 38.79 2.87 2.54
N ALA A 66 40.12 2.91 2.39
CA ALA A 66 40.74 2.86 1.07
C ALA A 66 41.81 1.76 1.02
N LEU A 67 41.86 1.09 -0.14
CA LEU A 67 42.84 0.06 -0.47
C LEU A 67 43.71 0.59 -1.61
N ASP A 68 45.02 0.65 -1.40
CA ASP A 68 45.99 1.12 -2.39
C ASP A 68 45.60 2.50 -2.97
N ASN A 69 45.24 3.43 -2.07
CA ASN A 69 44.77 4.79 -2.34
C ASN A 69 43.47 4.90 -3.15
N LYS A 70 42.75 3.80 -3.37
CA LYS A 70 41.43 3.81 -4.01
C LYS A 70 40.33 3.57 -2.97
N PRO A 71 39.24 4.36 -2.97
CA PRO A 71 38.11 4.16 -2.07
C PRO A 71 37.60 2.72 -2.12
N LEU A 72 37.31 2.14 -0.97
CA LEU A 72 36.77 0.79 -0.82
C LEU A 72 35.42 0.81 -0.08
N PHE A 73 35.27 1.70 0.90
CA PHE A 73 34.01 1.91 1.61
C PHE A 73 33.92 3.36 2.11
N ASP A 74 32.73 3.94 2.04
CA ASP A 74 32.39 5.24 2.65
C ASP A 74 31.01 5.13 3.30
N GLY A 75 30.94 5.35 4.60
CA GLY A 75 29.71 5.20 5.35
C GLY A 75 29.80 5.72 6.78
N TYR A 76 28.93 5.23 7.64
CA TYR A 76 28.78 5.72 9.01
C TYR A 76 28.85 4.58 10.00
N LEU A 77 29.56 4.78 11.11
CA LEU A 77 29.71 3.80 12.18
C LEU A 77 28.37 3.59 12.90
N VAL A 78 27.85 2.37 12.93
CA VAL A 78 26.55 2.06 13.56
C VAL A 78 26.69 1.17 14.79
N GLN A 79 27.76 0.39 14.87
CA GLN A 79 28.01 -0.49 15.99
C GLN A 79 29.48 -0.48 16.37
N LYS A 80 29.74 -0.42 17.67
CA LYS A 80 31.05 -0.57 18.29
C LYS A 80 30.93 -1.60 19.39
N LYS A 81 31.63 -2.72 19.26
CA LYS A 81 31.67 -3.80 20.24
C LYS A 81 33.08 -3.97 20.75
N MET A 82 33.28 -3.74 22.04
CA MET A 82 34.57 -3.93 22.69
C MET A 82 34.65 -5.34 23.26
N GLN A 83 35.81 -5.96 23.15
CA GLN A 83 36.08 -7.29 23.68
C GLN A 83 37.44 -7.31 24.36
N LEU A 84 37.44 -7.66 25.65
CA LEU A 84 38.65 -7.88 26.42
C LEU A 84 38.64 -9.33 26.90
N LYS A 85 39.62 -10.13 26.48
CA LYS A 85 39.78 -11.52 26.88
C LYS A 85 41.23 -11.76 27.31
N GLY A 86 41.46 -11.78 28.63
CA GLY A 86 42.82 -11.83 29.16
C GLY A 86 43.59 -10.57 28.76
N LYS A 87 44.69 -10.74 28.01
CA LYS A 87 45.49 -9.62 27.46
C LYS A 87 45.06 -9.18 26.06
N ASP A 88 44.17 -9.93 25.39
CA ASP A 88 43.68 -9.57 24.05
C ASP A 88 42.55 -8.54 24.18
N TRP A 89 42.84 -7.30 23.81
CA TRP A 89 41.87 -6.22 23.75
C TRP A 89 41.60 -5.87 22.29
N SER A 90 40.35 -6.03 21.85
CA SER A 90 39.94 -5.70 20.50
C SER A 90 38.66 -4.87 20.47
N VAL A 91 38.51 -4.11 19.40
CA VAL A 91 37.27 -3.40 19.07
C VAL A 91 36.78 -3.85 17.72
N ARG A 92 35.52 -4.30 17.68
CA ARG A 92 34.80 -4.60 16.46
C ARG A 92 33.92 -3.42 16.09
N LEU A 93 34.05 -2.95 14.86
CA LEU A 93 33.29 -1.84 14.33
C LEU A 93 32.45 -2.34 13.15
N GLU A 94 31.19 -1.91 13.09
CA GLU A 94 30.38 -2.07 11.89
C GLU A 94 29.98 -0.69 11.40
N ALA A 95 30.33 -0.39 10.15
CA ALA A 95 29.90 0.80 9.43
C ALA A 95 28.93 0.41 8.32
N ARG A 96 27.95 1.27 8.05
CA ARG A 96 26.89 1.06 7.05
C ARG A 96 26.82 2.25 6.10
N HIS A 97 26.46 1.96 4.85
CA HIS A 97 26.23 2.99 3.84
C HIS A 97 25.09 3.96 4.23
N ALA A 98 25.01 5.12 3.58
CA ALA A 98 24.00 6.16 3.84
C ALA A 98 22.54 5.67 3.79
N LEU A 99 22.26 4.61 3.02
CA LEU A 99 20.96 3.92 2.97
C LEU A 99 20.48 3.43 4.34
N GLN A 100 21.37 3.25 5.31
CA GLN A 100 21.03 2.86 6.68
C GLN A 100 20.05 3.83 7.37
N LYS A 101 20.02 5.10 6.95
CA LYS A 101 19.08 6.10 7.47
C LYS A 101 17.62 5.75 7.16
N LEU A 102 17.36 4.88 6.18
CA LEU A 102 16.03 4.54 5.67
C LEU A 102 15.41 3.30 6.34
N THR A 103 16.11 2.59 7.23
CA THR A 103 15.73 1.21 7.59
C THR A 103 14.81 1.05 8.78
N PHE A 104 14.81 1.98 9.72
CA PHE A 104 14.21 1.75 11.04
C PHE A 104 12.92 2.54 11.27
N LEU A 105 12.90 3.81 10.89
CA LEU A 105 11.79 4.69 11.21
C LEU A 105 10.60 4.41 10.28
N PRO A 106 9.43 4.01 10.81
CA PRO A 106 8.24 3.88 10.00
C PRO A 106 7.78 5.27 9.54
N GLN A 107 7.52 5.40 8.25
CA GLN A 107 7.01 6.61 7.62
C GLN A 107 5.68 6.33 6.96
N SER A 108 4.88 7.39 6.81
CA SER A 108 3.63 7.37 6.08
C SER A 108 3.67 8.43 5.00
N ARG A 109 3.37 8.06 3.75
CA ARG A 109 3.33 8.98 2.60
C ARG A 109 2.23 8.56 1.64
N VAL A 110 1.62 9.54 0.98
CA VAL A 110 0.67 9.34 -0.12
C VAL A 110 1.28 9.96 -1.37
N PHE A 111 1.49 9.14 -2.39
CA PHE A 111 1.97 9.57 -3.71
C PHE A 111 0.83 9.42 -4.71
N ARG A 112 0.36 10.54 -5.25
CA ARG A 112 -0.71 10.59 -6.26
C ARG A 112 -0.15 11.08 -7.58
N GLU A 113 -0.60 10.47 -8.67
CA GLU A 113 -0.22 10.85 -10.04
C GLU A 113 1.30 10.85 -10.30
N GLN A 114 2.05 10.01 -9.58
CA GLN A 114 3.51 9.89 -9.67
C GLN A 114 3.91 8.51 -10.17
N ASP A 115 5.04 8.45 -10.87
CA ASP A 115 5.66 7.21 -11.29
C ASP A 115 6.67 6.68 -10.25
N ASP A 116 7.04 5.40 -10.36
CA ASP A 116 7.97 4.76 -9.42
C ASP A 116 9.36 5.42 -9.42
N SER A 117 9.81 5.96 -10.57
CA SER A 117 11.11 6.66 -10.64
C SER A 117 11.11 7.91 -9.73
N THR A 118 10.06 8.72 -9.83
CA THR A 118 9.88 9.94 -9.04
C THR A 118 9.74 9.61 -7.56
N VAL A 119 8.93 8.60 -7.23
CA VAL A 119 8.72 8.13 -5.85
C VAL A 119 10.03 7.64 -5.23
N LEU A 120 10.74 6.72 -5.88
CA LEU A 120 11.97 6.14 -5.36
C LEU A 120 13.07 7.20 -5.23
N LYS A 121 13.20 8.12 -6.20
CA LYS A 121 14.14 9.24 -6.14
C LYS A 121 13.86 10.13 -4.91
N GLY A 122 12.61 10.49 -4.69
CA GLY A 122 12.20 11.32 -3.55
C GLY A 122 12.52 10.67 -2.20
N VAL A 123 12.21 9.37 -2.06
CA VAL A 123 12.49 8.61 -0.83
C VAL A 123 14.00 8.49 -0.58
N LEU A 124 14.79 8.14 -1.59
CA LEU A 124 16.27 8.03 -1.48
C LEU A 124 16.93 9.37 -1.14
N GLN A 125 16.43 10.47 -1.72
CA GLN A 125 16.96 11.81 -1.50
C GLN A 125 16.86 12.25 -0.03
N SER A 126 15.89 11.74 0.74
CA SER A 126 15.76 12.01 2.18
C SER A 126 16.96 11.53 3.00
N ALA A 127 17.69 10.52 2.53
CA ALA A 127 18.94 10.05 3.12
C ALA A 127 20.20 10.70 2.51
N GLY A 128 20.04 11.60 1.53
CA GLY A 128 21.14 12.18 0.75
C GLY A 128 21.66 11.28 -0.36
N VAL A 129 20.97 10.18 -0.68
CA VAL A 129 21.41 9.18 -1.66
C VAL A 129 20.97 9.59 -3.07
N LYS A 130 21.91 9.59 -4.00
CA LYS A 130 21.67 9.98 -5.41
C LYS A 130 21.28 8.75 -6.23
N LEU A 131 20.09 8.80 -6.82
CA LEU A 131 19.61 7.76 -7.72
C LEU A 131 20.08 8.00 -9.18
N THR A 132 20.69 6.98 -9.77
CA THR A 132 20.89 6.86 -11.22
C THR A 132 20.02 5.73 -11.76
N GLN A 133 19.19 6.00 -12.76
CA GLN A 133 18.35 4.98 -13.41
C GLN A 133 18.98 4.57 -14.74
N LYS A 134 19.13 3.26 -14.97
CA LYS A 134 19.64 2.70 -16.23
C LYS A 134 18.62 1.71 -16.83
N ALA A 135 18.09 2.03 -18.02
CA ALA A 135 17.22 1.15 -18.81
C ALA A 135 15.98 0.60 -18.07
N ALA A 136 15.41 1.32 -17.11
CA ALA A 136 14.27 0.85 -16.30
C ALA A 136 12.95 1.52 -16.70
N ALA A 137 12.49 1.33 -17.95
CA ALA A 137 11.28 1.97 -18.48
C ALA A 137 10.00 1.58 -17.72
N GLN A 138 9.98 0.40 -17.13
CA GLN A 138 8.91 -0.07 -16.23
C GLN A 138 8.67 0.78 -14.98
N LEU A 139 9.60 1.67 -14.60
CA LEU A 139 9.41 2.61 -13.48
C LEU A 139 8.63 3.86 -13.87
N SER A 140 8.27 4.02 -15.15
CA SER A 140 7.60 5.22 -15.67
C SER A 140 6.06 5.10 -15.66
N SER A 141 5.52 3.98 -15.18
CA SER A 141 4.07 3.83 -15.00
C SER A 141 3.59 4.72 -13.86
N LYS A 142 2.58 5.55 -14.12
CA LYS A 142 1.99 6.43 -13.09
C LYS A 142 1.01 5.66 -12.22
N HIS A 143 1.03 5.99 -10.94
CA HIS A 143 0.08 5.51 -9.94
C HIS A 143 -1.00 6.56 -9.67
N ASP A 144 -2.27 6.16 -9.74
CA ASP A 144 -3.40 6.98 -9.28
C ASP A 144 -3.22 7.33 -7.79
N GLN A 145 -3.00 6.30 -6.97
CA GLN A 145 -2.60 6.45 -5.57
C GLN A 145 -1.68 5.30 -5.13
N LEU A 146 -0.55 5.67 -4.54
CA LEU A 146 0.39 4.77 -3.90
C LEU A 146 0.59 5.22 -2.45
N ILE A 147 0.44 4.30 -1.50
CA ILE A 147 0.43 4.61 -0.07
C ILE A 147 1.52 3.81 0.63
N GLN A 148 2.47 4.53 1.23
CA GLN A 148 3.38 3.97 2.21
C GLN A 148 2.68 4.04 3.57
N PHE A 149 2.29 2.91 4.13
CA PHE A 149 1.52 2.85 5.38
C PHE A 149 2.39 2.39 6.56
N ARG A 150 2.97 3.34 7.31
CA ARG A 150 3.83 3.06 8.49
C ARG A 150 4.95 2.05 8.23
N LEU A 151 5.55 2.11 7.05
CA LEU A 151 6.68 1.26 6.66
C LEU A 151 7.97 2.06 6.74
N SER A 152 9.08 1.40 7.06
CA SER A 152 10.37 2.04 6.83
C SER A 152 10.55 2.32 5.33
N ASP A 153 11.25 3.41 5.02
CA ASP A 153 11.54 3.81 3.64
C ASP A 153 12.28 2.70 2.87
N TRP A 154 13.15 1.96 3.56
CA TRP A 154 13.85 0.82 3.00
C TRP A 154 12.93 -0.35 2.65
N GLN A 155 11.98 -0.70 3.53
CA GLN A 155 11.00 -1.75 3.24
C GLN A 155 10.12 -1.36 2.05
N PHE A 156 9.69 -0.10 2.00
CA PHE A 156 8.89 0.43 0.90
C PHE A 156 9.66 0.41 -0.43
N ILE A 157 10.93 0.83 -0.45
CA ILE A 157 11.79 0.75 -1.63
C ILE A 157 11.90 -0.70 -2.12
N ARG A 158 12.20 -1.64 -1.22
CA ARG A 158 12.36 -3.07 -1.60
C ARG A 158 11.06 -3.67 -2.14
N SER A 159 9.91 -3.32 -1.57
CA SER A 159 8.63 -3.80 -2.12
C SER A 159 8.35 -3.22 -3.50
N ARG A 160 8.67 -1.94 -3.76
CA ARG A 160 8.52 -1.36 -5.10
C ARG A 160 9.45 -2.01 -6.12
N LEU A 161 10.72 -2.25 -5.76
CA LEU A 161 11.67 -2.97 -6.62
C LEU A 161 11.18 -4.39 -6.98
N LEU A 162 10.57 -5.09 -6.02
CA LEU A 162 9.93 -6.38 -6.23
C LEU A 162 8.70 -6.30 -7.14
N SER A 163 7.95 -5.20 -7.14
CA SER A 163 6.79 -5.03 -8.02
C SER A 163 7.13 -4.54 -9.42
N THR A 164 8.31 -3.93 -9.59
CA THR A 164 8.72 -3.30 -10.85
C THR A 164 9.80 -4.07 -11.62
N ASN A 165 10.12 -5.32 -11.28
CA ASN A 165 11.19 -6.11 -11.94
C ASN A 165 12.55 -5.39 -12.00
N CYS A 166 12.89 -4.65 -10.94
CA CYS A 166 14.14 -3.93 -10.82
C CYS A 166 14.93 -4.39 -9.61
N TRP A 167 16.24 -4.19 -9.67
CA TRP A 167 17.13 -4.29 -8.51
C TRP A 167 17.83 -2.95 -8.25
N LEU A 168 18.32 -2.79 -7.02
CA LEU A 168 19.08 -1.65 -6.56
C LEU A 168 20.53 -2.08 -6.31
N LEU A 169 21.44 -1.32 -6.90
CA LEU A 169 22.88 -1.51 -6.85
C LEU A 169 23.51 -0.35 -6.09
N PRO A 170 23.80 -0.52 -4.79
CA PRO A 170 24.41 0.52 -3.98
C PRO A 170 25.92 0.60 -4.18
N ASP A 171 26.47 1.78 -4.48
CA ASP A 171 27.92 1.97 -4.48
C ASP A 171 28.44 2.01 -3.02
N ALA A 172 29.34 1.11 -2.66
CA ALA A 172 29.93 1.11 -1.31
C ALA A 172 30.89 2.29 -1.08
N THR A 173 31.36 2.94 -2.15
CA THR A 173 32.40 3.97 -2.11
C THR A 173 31.89 5.41 -2.07
N GLY A 174 30.57 5.61 -2.11
CA GLY A 174 29.93 6.92 -2.01
C GLY A 174 28.41 6.83 -2.02
N ASP A 175 27.72 7.97 -1.96
CA ASP A 175 26.26 8.01 -1.74
C ASP A 175 25.40 7.77 -3.00
N ALA A 176 25.89 6.98 -3.96
CA ALA A 176 25.20 6.73 -5.22
C ALA A 176 24.56 5.34 -5.25
N VAL A 177 23.37 5.26 -5.85
CA VAL A 177 22.71 3.98 -6.15
C VAL A 177 22.31 3.94 -7.61
N VAL A 178 22.38 2.75 -8.21
CA VAL A 178 21.89 2.49 -9.56
C VAL A 178 20.66 1.58 -9.47
N ILE A 179 19.56 1.99 -10.08
CA ILE A 179 18.42 1.09 -10.33
C ILE A 179 18.42 0.71 -11.80
N ARG A 180 18.25 -0.58 -12.07
CA ARG A 180 18.19 -1.13 -13.43
C ARG A 180 17.27 -2.37 -13.44
N PRO A 181 16.74 -2.79 -14.59
CA PRO A 181 15.88 -3.98 -14.67
C PRO A 181 16.67 -5.28 -14.40
N LEU A 182 15.96 -6.34 -14.03
CA LEU A 182 16.47 -7.71 -14.11
C LEU A 182 16.36 -8.16 -15.57
N SER A 183 17.50 -8.28 -16.25
CA SER A 183 17.57 -8.63 -17.67
C SER A 183 18.89 -9.30 -18.03
N ASP A 184 18.87 -10.07 -19.12
CA ASP A 184 20.01 -10.80 -19.68
C ASP A 184 20.95 -9.95 -20.56
N THR A 185 20.68 -8.65 -20.69
CA THR A 185 21.44 -7.72 -21.56
C THR A 185 22.92 -7.76 -21.23
N ALA A 186 23.76 -7.78 -22.28
CA ALA A 186 25.21 -7.96 -22.23
C ALA A 186 25.85 -7.17 -21.10
N MET A 187 26.04 -7.87 -19.99
CA MET A 187 26.83 -7.44 -18.86
C MET A 187 28.28 -7.75 -19.21
N ALA A 188 29.24 -6.96 -18.70
CA ALA A 188 30.65 -7.33 -18.83
C ALA A 188 30.78 -8.77 -18.32
N SER A 189 31.14 -9.69 -19.22
CA SER A 189 31.31 -11.09 -18.89
C SER A 189 32.78 -11.38 -18.73
N ARG A 190 33.16 -11.89 -17.56
CA ARG A 190 34.52 -12.31 -17.27
C ARG A 190 34.56 -13.83 -17.12
N THR A 191 35.57 -14.45 -17.71
CA THR A 191 35.74 -15.91 -17.62
C THR A 191 36.69 -16.24 -16.48
N LEU A 192 36.23 -17.06 -15.54
CA LEU A 192 37.04 -17.73 -14.54
C LEU A 192 37.28 -19.15 -15.05
N ALA A 193 38.43 -19.39 -15.66
CA ALA A 193 38.80 -20.71 -16.15
C ALA A 193 39.71 -21.43 -15.14
N ARG A 194 39.56 -22.75 -15.00
CA ARG A 194 40.42 -23.57 -14.13
C ARG A 194 41.91 -23.41 -14.43
N ASP A 195 42.25 -23.32 -15.72
CA ASP A 195 43.63 -23.26 -16.21
C ASP A 195 44.10 -21.83 -16.50
N SER A 196 43.28 -20.81 -16.22
CA SER A 196 43.68 -19.41 -16.38
C SER A 196 44.65 -19.00 -15.27
N HIS A 197 45.65 -18.20 -15.65
CA HIS A 197 46.59 -17.58 -14.72
C HIS A 197 46.13 -16.18 -14.27
N ASP A 198 45.01 -15.67 -14.79
CA ASP A 198 44.52 -14.32 -14.53
C ASP A 198 43.95 -14.18 -13.12
N TYR A 199 43.24 -15.22 -12.64
CA TYR A 199 42.63 -15.24 -11.31
C TYR A 199 42.91 -16.55 -10.59
N ARG A 200 43.49 -16.46 -9.39
CA ARG A 200 43.72 -17.63 -8.53
C ARG A 200 42.49 -17.93 -7.68
N LEU A 201 41.86 -19.08 -7.90
CA LEU A 201 40.67 -19.54 -7.19
C LEU A 201 41.03 -20.35 -5.94
N PHE A 202 40.19 -20.27 -4.91
CA PHE A 202 40.34 -21.01 -3.65
C PHE A 202 39.13 -21.90 -3.35
N GLU A 203 37.93 -21.41 -3.59
CA GLU A 203 36.68 -22.12 -3.29
C GLU A 203 35.60 -21.76 -4.31
N ILE A 204 34.82 -22.74 -4.72
CA ILE A 204 33.57 -22.57 -5.47
C ILE A 204 32.51 -23.38 -4.73
N ASN A 205 31.51 -22.68 -4.19
CA ASN A 205 30.39 -23.29 -3.51
C ASN A 205 29.10 -22.85 -4.21
N LEU A 206 28.41 -23.80 -4.86
CA LEU A 206 27.15 -23.58 -5.55
C LEU A 206 26.09 -24.53 -5.01
N ASN A 207 24.96 -23.98 -4.64
CA ASN A 207 23.73 -24.69 -4.30
C ASN A 207 22.74 -24.56 -5.45
N PHE A 208 22.26 -25.71 -5.93
CA PHE A 208 21.24 -25.81 -6.97
C PHE A 208 19.94 -26.33 -6.32
N ASP A 209 18.94 -25.47 -6.22
CA ASP A 209 17.69 -25.72 -5.47
C ASP A 209 16.47 -25.35 -6.31
N ASN A 210 15.54 -26.29 -6.51
CA ASN A 210 14.33 -26.06 -7.28
C ASN A 210 13.05 -26.07 -6.45
N ARG A 211 13.14 -25.94 -5.12
CA ARG A 211 11.95 -25.96 -4.23
C ARG A 211 11.04 -24.75 -4.44
N PHE A 212 11.59 -23.61 -4.85
CA PHE A 212 10.88 -22.33 -4.96
C PHE A 212 10.93 -21.73 -6.37
N THR A 213 11.54 -22.42 -7.33
CA THR A 213 11.59 -21.98 -8.74
C THR A 213 10.33 -22.42 -9.48
N LEU A 214 9.67 -21.47 -10.15
CA LEU A 214 8.47 -21.71 -10.94
C LEU A 214 8.79 -21.76 -12.44
N ASP A 215 7.99 -22.49 -13.23
CA ASP A 215 8.14 -22.54 -14.69
C ASP A 215 7.39 -21.38 -15.35
N SER A 216 6.26 -21.03 -14.73
CA SER A 216 5.49 -19.85 -15.09
C SER A 216 4.74 -19.29 -13.91
N LEU A 217 4.46 -17.99 -14.02
CA LEU A 217 3.63 -17.27 -13.08
C LEU A 217 2.53 -16.57 -13.88
N SER A 218 1.28 -16.79 -13.54
CA SER A 218 0.12 -16.17 -14.18
C SER A 218 -0.61 -15.30 -13.17
N LEU A 219 -0.69 -14.01 -13.44
CA LEU A 219 -1.39 -13.06 -12.57
C LEU A 219 -2.63 -12.48 -13.25
N GLN A 220 -3.71 -12.36 -12.49
CA GLN A 220 -4.94 -11.68 -12.86
C GLN A 220 -5.35 -10.71 -11.74
N GLY A 221 -6.03 -9.63 -12.09
CA GLY A 221 -6.61 -8.69 -11.13
C GLY A 221 -8.07 -8.43 -11.44
N TRP A 222 -8.82 -7.97 -10.44
CA TRP A 222 -10.21 -7.56 -10.63
C TRP A 222 -10.28 -6.17 -11.26
N ASP A 223 -10.84 -6.07 -12.46
CA ASP A 223 -11.13 -4.79 -13.11
C ASP A 223 -12.49 -4.25 -12.64
N ILE A 224 -12.47 -3.10 -11.99
CA ILE A 224 -13.67 -2.48 -11.42
C ILE A 224 -14.61 -1.96 -12.52
N ALA A 225 -14.07 -1.41 -13.61
CA ALA A 225 -14.88 -0.85 -14.69
C ALA A 225 -15.55 -1.96 -15.53
N GLU A 226 -14.79 -3.01 -15.83
CA GLU A 226 -15.25 -4.13 -16.66
C GLU A 226 -15.97 -5.23 -15.86
N GLN A 227 -15.93 -5.18 -14.52
CA GLN A 227 -16.55 -6.17 -13.60
C GLN A 227 -16.14 -7.62 -13.91
N ARG A 228 -14.87 -7.83 -14.24
CA ARG A 228 -14.30 -9.16 -14.53
C ARG A 228 -12.82 -9.20 -14.20
N LEU A 229 -12.28 -10.41 -14.08
CA LEU A 229 -10.83 -10.57 -14.01
C LEU A 229 -10.19 -10.15 -15.34
N THR A 230 -9.08 -9.43 -15.26
CA THR A 230 -8.25 -9.10 -16.42
C THR A 230 -7.78 -10.38 -17.11
N PRO A 231 -7.44 -10.34 -18.42
CA PRO A 231 -6.74 -11.44 -19.07
C PRO A 231 -5.49 -11.85 -18.27
N ALA A 232 -5.22 -13.15 -18.22
CA ALA A 232 -4.08 -13.68 -17.48
C ALA A 232 -2.77 -13.20 -18.10
N GLN A 233 -1.94 -12.53 -17.30
CA GLN A 233 -0.62 -12.07 -17.72
C GLN A 233 0.44 -13.06 -17.23
N LYS A 234 1.02 -13.79 -18.18
CA LYS A 234 1.93 -14.91 -17.90
C LYS A 234 3.39 -14.46 -18.04
N GLY A 235 4.13 -14.53 -16.94
CA GLY A 235 5.59 -14.56 -16.94
C GLY A 235 6.04 -15.99 -17.25
N THR A 236 6.99 -16.15 -18.18
CA THR A 236 7.58 -17.44 -18.51
C THR A 236 9.09 -17.42 -18.29
N VAL A 237 9.63 -18.55 -17.84
CA VAL A 237 11.08 -18.72 -17.72
C VAL A 237 11.75 -18.58 -19.09
N GLY A 238 12.93 -17.95 -19.14
CA GLY A 238 13.76 -17.83 -20.33
C GLY A 238 14.08 -16.39 -20.78
N ALA A 239 13.32 -15.38 -20.34
CA ALA A 239 13.64 -13.98 -20.62
C ALA A 239 14.79 -13.44 -19.74
N PHE A 240 14.96 -14.01 -18.55
CA PHE A 240 16.04 -13.75 -17.62
C PHE A 240 16.50 -15.10 -17.04
N LEU A 241 17.78 -15.42 -17.19
CA LEU A 241 18.37 -16.67 -16.71
C LEU A 241 19.60 -16.34 -15.85
N PRO A 242 19.47 -16.37 -14.51
CA PRO A 242 20.57 -16.00 -13.62
C PRO A 242 21.73 -17.01 -13.63
N TRP A 243 21.46 -18.24 -14.07
CA TRP A 243 22.43 -19.28 -14.35
C TRP A 243 22.16 -19.89 -15.73
N LYS A 244 23.18 -19.87 -16.60
CA LYS A 244 23.17 -20.47 -17.93
C LYS A 244 24.19 -21.60 -17.97
N PRO A 245 23.77 -22.85 -17.71
CA PRO A 245 24.71 -23.97 -17.65
C PRO A 245 25.27 -24.32 -19.03
N GLU A 246 26.52 -24.77 -19.07
CA GLU A 246 27.06 -25.45 -20.26
C GLU A 246 26.55 -26.90 -20.35
N GLY A 247 26.26 -27.52 -19.19
CA GLY A 247 25.67 -28.86 -19.07
C GLY A 247 24.18 -28.86 -18.69
N LYS A 248 23.77 -29.91 -17.97
CA LYS A 248 22.38 -30.10 -17.48
C LYS A 248 22.15 -29.60 -16.05
N VAL A 249 23.20 -29.36 -15.26
CA VAL A 249 23.10 -28.98 -13.85
C VAL A 249 22.63 -27.53 -13.71
N GLY A 250 21.61 -27.29 -12.89
CA GLY A 250 21.05 -25.95 -12.70
C GLY A 250 20.19 -25.45 -13.86
N GLN A 251 19.87 -26.31 -14.84
CA GLN A 251 18.82 -25.96 -15.80
C GLN A 251 17.50 -25.75 -15.05
N PRO A 252 16.70 -24.73 -15.43
CA PRO A 252 15.34 -24.60 -14.91
C PRO A 252 14.60 -25.92 -15.08
N SER A 253 13.88 -26.33 -14.05
CA SER A 253 13.07 -27.54 -14.13
C SER A 253 12.02 -27.32 -15.23
N ALA A 254 11.82 -28.28 -16.13
CA ALA A 254 10.72 -28.21 -17.09
C ALA A 254 9.55 -29.06 -16.58
N GLY A 255 8.35 -28.47 -16.49
CA GLY A 255 7.09 -29.19 -16.31
C GLY A 255 6.77 -29.57 -14.86
N ARG A 256 7.11 -28.72 -13.88
CA ARG A 256 6.88 -29.03 -12.46
C ARG A 256 5.88 -28.11 -11.76
N GLN A 257 5.91 -26.79 -11.95
CA GLN A 257 5.07 -25.88 -11.17
C GLN A 257 4.70 -24.60 -11.94
N ASP A 258 3.51 -24.60 -12.54
CA ASP A 258 2.82 -23.37 -12.93
C ASP A 258 2.11 -22.79 -11.70
N TYR A 259 2.36 -21.51 -11.39
CA TYR A 259 1.63 -20.80 -10.33
C TYR A 259 0.67 -19.80 -10.96
N ALA A 260 -0.58 -19.79 -10.49
CA ALA A 260 -1.58 -18.83 -10.90
C ALA A 260 -2.21 -18.17 -9.68
N LEU A 261 -2.33 -16.85 -9.73
CA LEU A 261 -2.95 -16.07 -8.67
C LEU A 261 -3.86 -15.00 -9.28
N ALA A 262 -5.03 -14.84 -8.69
CA ALA A 262 -5.98 -13.78 -9.03
C ALA A 262 -6.20 -12.91 -7.80
N PHE A 263 -6.06 -11.59 -7.96
CA PHE A 263 -6.30 -10.61 -6.90
C PHE A 263 -7.74 -10.08 -6.96
N SER A 264 -8.27 -9.72 -5.79
CA SER A 264 -9.56 -9.03 -5.66
C SER A 264 -9.49 -7.52 -5.95
N MET A 265 -8.34 -7.08 -6.45
CA MET A 265 -7.98 -5.72 -6.84
C MET A 265 -7.01 -5.77 -8.03
N LEU A 266 -6.56 -4.63 -8.55
CA LEU A 266 -5.61 -4.55 -9.65
C LEU A 266 -4.27 -3.98 -9.18
N PRO A 267 -3.29 -4.81 -8.78
CA PRO A 267 -2.06 -4.30 -8.15
C PRO A 267 -1.28 -3.25 -8.95
N GLU A 268 -1.31 -3.32 -10.27
CA GLU A 268 -0.57 -2.45 -11.18
C GLU A 268 -1.40 -2.30 -12.46
N ALA A 269 -1.25 -1.20 -13.20
CA ALA A 269 -1.99 -0.98 -14.45
C ALA A 269 -1.79 -2.13 -15.47
N THR A 270 -0.62 -2.78 -15.43
CA THR A 270 -0.37 -4.05 -16.15
C THR A 270 0.31 -5.05 -15.22
N LEU A 271 -0.22 -6.28 -15.17
CA LEU A 271 0.32 -7.36 -14.35
C LEU A 271 1.48 -8.11 -15.02
N GLN A 272 1.81 -7.80 -16.28
CA GLN A 272 2.92 -8.44 -16.98
C GLN A 272 4.26 -8.17 -16.28
N THR A 273 4.51 -6.92 -15.88
CA THR A 273 5.74 -6.54 -15.17
C THR A 273 5.84 -7.22 -13.80
N LEU A 274 4.75 -7.24 -13.03
CA LEU A 274 4.70 -7.88 -11.72
C LEU A 274 4.93 -9.39 -11.83
N SER A 275 4.26 -10.03 -12.79
CA SER A 275 4.38 -11.46 -13.06
C SER A 275 5.80 -11.85 -13.48
N SER A 276 6.42 -11.09 -14.40
CA SER A 276 7.83 -11.29 -14.75
C SER A 276 8.76 -11.02 -13.56
N SER A 277 8.48 -10.01 -12.74
CA SER A 277 9.29 -9.67 -11.57
C SER A 277 9.37 -10.82 -10.57
N TRP A 278 8.21 -11.27 -10.08
CA TRP A 278 8.14 -12.34 -9.09
C TRP A 278 8.77 -13.63 -9.60
N LEU A 279 8.55 -13.97 -10.86
CA LEU A 279 9.19 -15.12 -11.48
C LEU A 279 10.72 -14.97 -11.47
N ASN A 280 11.26 -13.81 -11.89
CA ASN A 280 12.70 -13.55 -11.92
C ASN A 280 13.33 -13.58 -10.53
N TYR A 281 12.68 -13.01 -9.52
CA TYR A 281 13.13 -13.07 -8.13
C TYR A 281 13.18 -14.51 -7.59
N GLN A 282 12.22 -15.36 -7.96
CA GLN A 282 12.25 -16.80 -7.62
C GLN A 282 13.34 -17.55 -8.39
N GLN A 283 13.62 -17.21 -9.66
CA GLN A 283 14.74 -17.83 -10.39
C GLN A 283 16.10 -17.57 -9.71
N MET A 284 16.27 -16.42 -9.05
CA MET A 284 17.48 -16.09 -8.28
C MET A 284 17.67 -16.98 -7.04
N THR A 285 16.64 -17.70 -6.57
CA THR A 285 16.80 -18.70 -5.49
C THR A 285 17.31 -20.03 -6.02
N GLY A 286 17.25 -20.24 -7.34
CA GLY A 286 17.55 -21.49 -8.01
C GLY A 286 19.02 -21.89 -7.90
N VAL A 287 19.91 -20.95 -8.19
CA VAL A 287 21.36 -21.13 -8.08
C VAL A 287 21.91 -20.05 -7.16
N GLN A 288 22.39 -20.46 -6.00
CA GLN A 288 22.94 -19.59 -4.97
C GLN A 288 24.32 -20.07 -4.58
N GLY A 289 25.22 -19.16 -4.22
CA GLY A 289 26.54 -19.57 -3.82
C GLY A 289 27.57 -18.46 -3.79
N HIS A 290 28.82 -18.86 -3.65
CA HIS A 290 29.93 -17.94 -3.69
C HIS A 290 31.20 -18.57 -4.28
N ILE A 291 32.08 -17.71 -4.78
CA ILE A 291 33.41 -18.06 -5.30
C ILE A 291 34.44 -17.21 -4.58
N VAL A 292 35.43 -17.86 -3.96
CA VAL A 292 36.54 -17.17 -3.30
C VAL A 292 37.76 -17.20 -4.22
N LEU A 293 38.31 -16.02 -4.50
CA LEU A 293 39.53 -15.85 -5.29
C LEU A 293 40.55 -14.96 -4.57
N ALA A 294 41.77 -14.94 -5.10
CA ALA A 294 42.79 -13.99 -4.68
C ALA A 294 42.28 -12.57 -4.88
N GLY A 295 42.66 -11.68 -3.97
CA GLY A 295 42.17 -10.31 -3.94
C GLY A 295 42.27 -9.56 -5.27
N THR A 296 41.12 -9.10 -5.76
CA THR A 296 40.99 -8.24 -6.95
C THR A 296 39.76 -7.31 -6.83
N ARG A 297 39.72 -6.26 -7.64
CA ARG A 297 38.62 -5.30 -7.74
C ARG A 297 37.97 -5.28 -9.13
N ASP A 298 38.23 -6.29 -9.94
CA ASP A 298 37.81 -6.31 -11.35
C ASP A 298 36.31 -6.61 -11.53
N PHE A 299 35.65 -7.13 -10.50
CA PHE A 299 34.26 -7.57 -10.54
C PHE A 299 33.33 -6.56 -9.88
N ALA A 300 32.14 -6.40 -10.47
CA ALA A 300 31.05 -5.62 -9.90
C ALA A 300 29.76 -6.45 -9.82
N MET A 301 28.92 -6.16 -8.83
CA MET A 301 27.61 -6.78 -8.75
C MET A 301 26.76 -6.47 -9.99
N GLY A 302 26.00 -7.46 -10.41
CA GLY A 302 25.34 -7.51 -11.70
C GLY A 302 26.11 -8.17 -12.79
N GLU A 303 27.43 -8.04 -12.83
CA GLU A 303 28.21 -8.58 -13.94
C GLU A 303 27.98 -10.08 -14.11
N SER A 304 28.10 -10.54 -15.34
CA SER A 304 28.08 -11.97 -15.62
C SER A 304 29.48 -12.53 -15.42
N ILE A 305 29.57 -13.73 -14.88
CA ILE A 305 30.81 -14.49 -14.81
C ILE A 305 30.60 -15.85 -15.45
N THR A 306 31.57 -16.29 -16.25
CA THR A 306 31.55 -17.62 -16.87
C THR A 306 32.57 -18.51 -16.17
N LEU A 307 32.12 -19.63 -15.62
CA LEU A 307 32.96 -20.71 -15.12
C LEU A 307 33.26 -21.66 -16.27
N SER A 308 34.55 -21.97 -16.49
CA SER A 308 34.97 -22.90 -17.55
C SER A 308 36.11 -23.84 -17.11
N GLY A 309 36.08 -25.07 -17.61
CA GLY A 309 37.11 -26.06 -17.33
C GLY A 309 36.99 -26.75 -15.97
N PHE A 310 35.85 -26.59 -15.27
CA PHE A 310 35.52 -27.32 -14.04
C PHE A 310 34.68 -28.57 -14.30
N GLY A 311 34.17 -28.72 -15.52
CA GLY A 311 33.35 -29.84 -15.98
C GLY A 311 31.86 -29.50 -16.00
N ALA A 312 31.08 -30.33 -16.70
CA ALA A 312 29.67 -30.08 -17.02
C ALA A 312 28.72 -29.92 -15.81
N GLY A 313 29.19 -30.15 -14.57
CA GLY A 313 28.44 -29.91 -13.34
C GLY A 313 28.57 -28.49 -12.78
N LEU A 314 29.64 -27.76 -13.13
CA LEU A 314 29.95 -26.42 -12.62
C LEU A 314 30.20 -25.39 -13.73
N ASP A 315 30.43 -25.82 -14.96
CA ASP A 315 30.62 -24.91 -16.09
C ASP A 315 29.30 -24.24 -16.50
N GLY A 316 29.34 -22.93 -16.66
CA GLY A 316 28.17 -22.11 -16.94
C GLY A 316 28.39 -20.63 -16.65
N THR A 317 27.42 -19.79 -17.01
CA THR A 317 27.45 -18.35 -16.78
C THR A 317 26.47 -17.94 -15.68
N ALA A 318 26.95 -17.26 -14.65
CA ALA A 318 26.15 -16.75 -13.54
C ALA A 318 26.09 -15.23 -13.54
N ILE A 319 25.02 -14.66 -12.97
CA ILE A 319 24.95 -13.24 -12.62
C ILE A 319 25.43 -13.05 -11.17
N LEU A 320 26.35 -12.11 -10.96
CA LEU A 320 26.81 -11.75 -9.63
C LEU A 320 25.73 -10.95 -8.89
N SER A 321 25.32 -11.43 -7.72
CA SER A 321 24.47 -10.68 -6.79
C SER A 321 25.27 -9.87 -5.77
N GLY A 322 26.58 -10.07 -5.67
CA GLY A 322 27.42 -9.29 -4.78
C GLY A 322 28.90 -9.55 -4.89
N VAL A 323 29.69 -8.66 -4.29
CA VAL A 323 31.15 -8.76 -4.20
C VAL A 323 31.56 -8.35 -2.79
N ASN A 324 32.26 -9.25 -2.11
CA ASN A 324 32.77 -9.02 -0.77
C ASN A 324 34.30 -9.00 -0.81
N GLN A 325 34.91 -8.07 -0.07
CA GLN A 325 36.35 -7.92 0.04
C GLN A 325 36.75 -8.30 1.46
N LEU A 326 37.57 -9.35 1.57
CA LEU A 326 37.95 -9.99 2.81
C LEU A 326 39.46 -9.80 3.02
N PHE A 327 39.82 -9.24 4.17
CA PHE A 327 41.20 -9.04 4.58
C PHE A 327 41.40 -9.64 5.97
N ASP A 328 42.36 -10.53 6.10
CA ASP A 328 42.83 -11.00 7.40
C ASP A 328 44.32 -11.34 7.38
N THR A 329 44.89 -11.54 8.57
CA THR A 329 46.33 -11.79 8.73
C THR A 329 46.78 -13.19 8.31
N LYS A 330 45.85 -14.15 8.12
CA LYS A 330 46.16 -15.55 7.80
C LYS A 330 46.13 -15.78 6.30
N ASP A 331 45.06 -15.38 5.64
CA ASP A 331 44.76 -15.65 4.24
C ASP A 331 45.04 -14.43 3.33
N GLY A 332 45.34 -13.28 3.92
CA GLY A 332 45.66 -12.04 3.22
C GLY A 332 44.41 -11.38 2.65
N TRP A 333 44.50 -10.91 1.40
CA TRP A 333 43.36 -10.34 0.67
C TRP A 333 42.69 -11.41 -0.21
N ARG A 334 41.38 -11.58 -0.01
CA ARG A 334 40.48 -12.40 -0.83
C ARG A 334 39.31 -11.56 -1.32
N SER A 335 38.81 -11.93 -2.50
CA SER A 335 37.55 -11.41 -3.02
C SER A 335 36.57 -12.58 -3.12
N GLU A 336 35.39 -12.38 -2.56
CA GLU A 336 34.30 -13.35 -2.57
C GLU A 336 33.20 -12.83 -3.49
N LEU A 337 32.95 -13.54 -4.59
CA LEU A 337 31.87 -13.24 -5.53
C LEU A 337 30.63 -14.00 -5.07
N VAL A 338 29.48 -13.33 -4.98
CA VAL A 338 28.23 -13.92 -4.50
C VAL A 338 27.25 -14.04 -5.67
N MET A 339 26.51 -15.16 -5.71
CA MET A 339 25.49 -15.45 -6.72
C MET A 339 24.17 -15.83 -6.05
N GLY A 340 23.06 -15.52 -6.73
CA GLY A 340 21.71 -15.79 -6.25
C GLY A 340 21.22 -14.81 -5.18
N LEU A 341 19.95 -14.93 -4.80
CA LEU A 341 19.30 -14.12 -3.77
C LEU A 341 18.46 -15.04 -2.87
N PRO A 342 18.32 -14.73 -1.57
CA PRO A 342 17.42 -15.46 -0.69
C PRO A 342 15.96 -15.33 -1.16
N ALA A 343 15.13 -16.32 -0.81
CA ALA A 343 13.71 -16.28 -1.12
C ALA A 343 13.03 -15.06 -0.47
N SER A 344 12.15 -14.41 -1.24
CA SER A 344 11.32 -13.30 -0.78
C SER A 344 9.85 -13.71 -0.73
N MET A 345 9.12 -13.18 0.25
CA MET A 345 7.66 -13.24 0.25
C MET A 345 7.13 -12.43 -0.93
N LEU A 346 6.26 -13.06 -1.74
CA LEU A 346 5.69 -12.47 -2.93
C LEU A 346 4.39 -11.75 -2.58
N GLU A 347 4.49 -10.45 -2.36
CA GLU A 347 3.36 -9.57 -2.08
C GLU A 347 3.45 -8.33 -2.97
N PRO A 348 2.35 -7.84 -3.56
CA PRO A 348 2.39 -6.69 -4.46
C PRO A 348 2.75 -5.40 -3.71
N THR A 349 2.43 -5.37 -2.42
CA THR A 349 2.76 -4.33 -1.46
C THR A 349 2.70 -4.92 -0.05
N PRO A 350 3.43 -4.38 0.94
CA PRO A 350 3.33 -4.88 2.31
C PRO A 350 1.89 -4.70 2.86
N PRO A 351 1.28 -5.75 3.43
CA PRO A 351 -0.16 -5.76 3.70
C PRO A 351 -0.55 -4.94 4.94
N VAL A 352 -1.69 -4.26 4.86
CA VAL A 352 -2.37 -3.62 5.99
C VAL A 352 -3.68 -4.35 6.26
N ARG A 353 -3.71 -5.14 7.35
CA ARG A 353 -4.83 -6.04 7.68
C ARG A 353 -5.77 -5.52 8.77
N SER A 354 -5.53 -4.30 9.24
CA SER A 354 -6.32 -3.67 10.30
C SER A 354 -7.47 -2.86 9.72
N LEU A 355 -8.55 -2.73 10.49
CA LEU A 355 -9.53 -1.69 10.26
C LEU A 355 -8.99 -0.36 10.80
N HIS A 356 -9.32 0.71 10.10
CA HIS A 356 -8.98 2.08 10.49
C HIS A 356 -10.22 2.95 10.49
N ILE A 357 -10.12 4.10 11.14
CA ILE A 357 -11.11 5.17 11.00
C ILE A 357 -10.53 6.26 10.09
N GLY A 358 -11.40 6.97 9.42
CA GLY A 358 -11.08 8.14 8.62
C GLY A 358 -12.16 9.20 8.77
N THR A 359 -11.87 10.40 8.29
CA THR A 359 -12.86 11.47 8.16
C THR A 359 -13.06 11.78 6.69
N VAL A 360 -14.30 11.93 6.26
CA VAL A 360 -14.61 12.34 4.88
C VAL A 360 -14.06 13.73 4.62
N ALA A 361 -13.31 13.89 3.54
CA ALA A 361 -12.72 15.16 3.15
C ALA A 361 -13.73 16.04 2.40
N GLU A 362 -13.36 17.30 2.17
CA GLU A 362 -14.09 18.15 1.23
C GLU A 362 -14.18 17.50 -0.15
N PHE A 363 -15.27 17.79 -0.85
CA PHE A 363 -15.56 17.15 -2.13
C PHE A 363 -14.41 17.38 -3.13
N THR A 364 -13.89 16.27 -3.64
CA THR A 364 -12.93 16.24 -4.75
C THR A 364 -13.41 15.21 -5.74
N ALA A 365 -13.53 15.60 -7.01
CA ALA A 365 -13.94 14.68 -8.07
C ALA A 365 -12.93 13.53 -8.20
N ASP A 366 -13.43 12.31 -8.34
CA ASP A 366 -12.61 11.12 -8.52
C ASP A 366 -11.96 11.14 -9.92
N PRO A 367 -10.61 11.19 -10.04
CA PRO A 367 -9.93 11.19 -11.33
C PRO A 367 -10.10 9.88 -12.11
N GLN A 368 -10.50 8.78 -11.44
CA GLN A 368 -10.75 7.49 -12.08
C GLN A 368 -12.23 7.27 -12.44
N HIS A 369 -13.12 8.22 -12.11
CA HIS A 369 -14.56 8.13 -12.40
C HIS A 369 -15.25 6.88 -11.80
N LEU A 370 -14.89 6.49 -10.56
CA LEU A 370 -15.39 5.28 -9.89
C LEU A 370 -16.32 5.59 -8.70
N ASP A 371 -16.79 6.83 -8.54
CA ASP A 371 -17.55 7.31 -7.38
C ASP A 371 -16.84 7.06 -6.03
N ARG A 372 -15.50 7.08 -6.02
CA ARG A 372 -14.73 7.01 -4.78
C ARG A 372 -14.85 8.31 -4.01
N ILE A 373 -14.93 8.20 -2.69
CA ILE A 373 -15.02 9.31 -1.76
C ILE A 373 -13.62 9.63 -1.24
N ALA A 374 -13.24 10.90 -1.29
CA ALA A 374 -11.99 11.36 -0.70
C ALA A 374 -12.09 11.35 0.84
N VAL A 375 -11.12 10.75 1.50
CA VAL A 375 -11.02 10.66 2.96
C VAL A 375 -9.63 11.05 3.44
N HIS A 376 -9.57 11.48 4.70
CA HIS A 376 -8.34 11.58 5.46
C HIS A 376 -8.23 10.38 6.41
N LEU A 377 -7.02 9.81 6.52
CA LEU A 377 -6.73 8.75 7.49
C LEU A 377 -5.83 9.31 8.59
N PRO A 378 -6.34 9.55 9.81
CA PRO A 378 -5.55 10.02 10.95
C PRO A 378 -4.33 9.13 11.24
N ALA A 379 -4.44 7.84 10.94
CA ALA A 379 -3.37 6.86 11.13
C ALA A 379 -2.08 7.19 10.35
N LEU A 380 -2.17 8.00 9.29
CA LEU A 380 -1.04 8.40 8.45
C LEU A 380 -0.35 9.68 8.94
N ASN A 381 -0.98 10.47 9.80
CA ASN A 381 -0.50 11.80 10.21
C ASN A 381 -0.22 12.73 9.00
N LEU A 382 -1.13 12.73 8.02
CA LEU A 382 -1.05 13.55 6.81
C LEU A 382 -2.38 14.29 6.61
N PRO A 383 -2.63 15.40 7.34
CA PRO A 383 -3.93 16.08 7.32
C PRO A 383 -4.27 16.66 5.93
N ASP A 384 -3.27 17.04 5.14
CA ASP A 384 -3.47 17.64 3.82
C ASP A 384 -3.54 16.61 2.68
N SER A 385 -3.29 15.32 2.98
CA SER A 385 -3.31 14.26 1.97
C SER A 385 -4.69 13.66 1.85
N LEU A 386 -5.17 13.57 0.61
CA LEU A 386 -6.45 12.97 0.23
C LEU A 386 -6.22 11.54 -0.27
N ILE A 387 -7.09 10.62 0.15
CA ILE A 387 -7.10 9.23 -0.31
C ILE A 387 -8.49 8.88 -0.83
N PHE A 388 -8.58 8.29 -2.02
CA PHE A 388 -9.87 7.89 -2.59
C PHE A 388 -10.25 6.48 -2.13
N ALA A 389 -11.39 6.35 -1.47
CA ALA A 389 -11.94 5.10 -0.96
C ALA A 389 -13.29 4.78 -1.62
N ARG A 390 -13.53 3.51 -1.95
CA ARG A 390 -14.85 3.06 -2.42
C ARG A 390 -15.85 3.05 -1.27
N LEU A 391 -17.12 3.31 -1.54
CA LEU A 391 -18.19 3.21 -0.54
C LEU A 391 -18.91 1.86 -0.65
N SER A 392 -18.91 1.06 0.42
CA SER A 392 -19.82 -0.08 0.56
C SER A 392 -21.23 0.41 0.91
N LYS A 393 -22.24 -0.14 0.23
CA LYS A 393 -23.65 0.23 0.41
C LYS A 393 -24.46 -1.02 0.76
N PRO A 394 -25.49 -0.95 1.63
CA PRO A 394 -26.36 -2.08 1.93
C PRO A 394 -27.04 -2.67 0.69
N TRP A 395 -27.32 -1.83 -0.30
CA TRP A 395 -27.85 -2.23 -1.60
C TRP A 395 -27.34 -1.31 -2.70
N ALA A 396 -26.72 -1.88 -3.74
CA ALA A 396 -26.23 -1.15 -4.91
C ALA A 396 -26.43 -2.01 -6.16
N SER A 397 -27.45 -1.67 -6.94
CA SER A 397 -27.80 -2.31 -8.22
C SER A 397 -27.69 -1.30 -9.35
N LYS A 398 -27.90 -1.77 -10.59
CA LYS A 398 -27.92 -0.93 -11.78
C LYS A 398 -29.01 0.15 -11.63
N GLU A 399 -28.59 1.42 -11.55
CA GLU A 399 -29.46 2.61 -11.45
C GLU A 399 -30.48 2.55 -10.28
N SER A 400 -30.20 1.75 -9.26
CA SER A 400 -31.05 1.64 -8.08
C SER A 400 -30.21 1.22 -6.89
N GLY A 401 -30.29 1.95 -5.78
CA GLY A 401 -29.39 1.73 -4.66
C GLY A 401 -29.76 2.53 -3.42
N PHE A 402 -29.14 2.16 -2.31
CA PHE A 402 -29.08 2.99 -1.12
C PHE A 402 -27.98 4.04 -1.29
N CYS A 403 -28.37 5.26 -1.67
CA CYS A 403 -27.44 6.33 -2.04
C CYS A 403 -27.39 7.44 -0.98
N PHE A 404 -26.93 7.10 0.22
CA PHE A 404 -26.59 8.06 1.27
C PHE A 404 -25.07 8.21 1.31
N TYR A 405 -24.56 9.22 0.62
CA TYR A 405 -23.15 9.56 0.67
C TYR A 405 -22.86 10.30 1.98
N PRO A 406 -21.83 9.91 2.75
CA PRO A 406 -21.47 10.59 3.98
C PRO A 406 -21.04 12.03 3.70
N GLU A 407 -21.28 12.92 4.65
CA GLU A 407 -20.97 14.34 4.51
C GLU A 407 -19.49 14.63 4.84
N PRO A 408 -18.89 15.70 4.29
CA PRO A 408 -17.57 16.16 4.72
C PRO A 408 -17.50 16.32 6.25
N GLY A 409 -16.46 15.74 6.85
CA GLY A 409 -16.28 15.71 8.30
C GLY A 409 -16.91 14.51 9.02
N ASP A 410 -17.70 13.67 8.35
CA ASP A 410 -18.21 12.43 8.94
C ASP A 410 -17.08 11.43 9.22
N GLU A 411 -17.17 10.75 10.35
CA GLU A 411 -16.27 9.67 10.72
C GLU A 411 -16.72 8.36 10.07
N VAL A 412 -15.80 7.70 9.39
CA VAL A 412 -16.04 6.46 8.64
C VAL A 412 -15.08 5.36 9.03
N VAL A 413 -15.53 4.11 8.96
CA VAL A 413 -14.66 2.93 9.11
C VAL A 413 -14.12 2.53 7.75
N VAL A 414 -12.80 2.42 7.65
CA VAL A 414 -12.06 2.09 6.42
C VAL A 414 -11.35 0.75 6.58
N GLY A 415 -11.60 -0.16 5.63
CA GLY A 415 -10.82 -1.38 5.41
C GLY A 415 -9.99 -1.26 4.13
N PHE A 416 -9.16 -2.27 3.85
CA PHE A 416 -8.34 -2.35 2.64
C PHE A 416 -8.61 -3.67 1.90
N ILE A 417 -9.04 -3.57 0.64
CA ILE A 417 -9.30 -4.75 -0.20
C ILE A 417 -7.97 -5.48 -0.45
N ASP A 418 -7.97 -6.80 -0.27
CA ASP A 418 -6.78 -7.65 -0.38
C ASP A 418 -5.60 -7.21 0.51
N SER A 419 -5.88 -6.52 1.62
CA SER A 419 -4.87 -5.90 2.50
C SER A 419 -4.00 -4.85 1.80
N ASP A 420 -4.41 -4.33 0.65
CA ASP A 420 -3.62 -3.35 -0.12
C ASP A 420 -4.00 -1.92 0.28
N PRO A 421 -3.06 -1.13 0.85
CA PRO A 421 -3.35 0.25 1.27
C PRO A 421 -3.81 1.15 0.12
N ARG A 422 -3.57 0.79 -1.15
CA ARG A 422 -4.04 1.51 -2.35
C ARG A 422 -5.53 1.33 -2.62
N TYR A 423 -6.19 0.36 -2.00
CA TYR A 423 -7.61 0.07 -2.22
C TYR A 423 -8.43 0.18 -0.93
N PRO A 424 -8.56 1.40 -0.35
CA PRO A 424 -9.42 1.59 0.80
C PRO A 424 -10.90 1.47 0.43
N ILE A 425 -11.67 0.92 1.36
CA ILE A 425 -13.13 0.79 1.27
C ILE A 425 -13.77 1.28 2.57
N ILE A 426 -14.73 2.20 2.45
CA ILE A 426 -15.59 2.63 3.54
C ILE A 426 -16.63 1.54 3.78
N LEU A 427 -16.66 1.00 5.00
CA LEU A 427 -17.56 -0.07 5.42
C LEU A 427 -18.85 0.48 6.07
N GLY A 428 -18.77 1.69 6.63
CA GLY A 428 -19.88 2.37 7.28
C GLY A 428 -19.44 3.72 7.86
N ALA A 429 -20.42 4.50 8.31
CA ALA A 429 -20.23 5.75 9.03
C ALA A 429 -20.58 5.58 10.51
N MET A 430 -20.03 6.44 11.36
CA MET A 430 -20.23 6.39 12.80
C MET A 430 -20.64 7.77 13.35
N HIS A 431 -21.63 7.75 14.24
CA HIS A 431 -21.90 8.90 15.11
C HIS A 431 -20.84 9.00 16.20
N ASN A 432 -20.56 10.22 16.64
CA ASN A 432 -19.57 10.52 17.68
C ASN A 432 -20.05 11.74 18.51
N PRO A 433 -19.36 12.13 19.59
CA PRO A 433 -19.80 13.26 20.42
C PRO A 433 -19.92 14.61 19.70
N LYS A 434 -19.26 14.79 18.54
CA LYS A 434 -19.40 15.98 17.69
C LYS A 434 -20.59 15.85 16.73
N ASN A 435 -20.72 14.68 16.08
CA ASN A 435 -21.82 14.34 15.19
C ASN A 435 -22.78 13.37 15.91
N THR A 436 -23.56 13.92 16.84
CA THR A 436 -24.45 13.14 17.72
C THR A 436 -25.54 12.43 16.92
N ALA A 437 -25.87 11.20 17.30
CA ALA A 437 -27.00 10.48 16.72
C ALA A 437 -28.33 11.22 17.01
N PRO A 438 -29.34 11.13 16.13
CA PRO A 438 -30.66 11.76 16.33
C PRO A 438 -31.36 11.34 17.63
N PHE A 439 -31.10 10.13 18.10
CA PHE A 439 -31.52 9.63 19.40
C PHE A 439 -30.48 8.63 19.92
N PRO A 440 -30.19 8.62 21.24
CA PRO A 440 -29.26 7.66 21.83
C PRO A 440 -29.89 6.26 21.89
N PRO A 441 -29.07 5.20 21.97
CA PRO A 441 -29.58 3.89 22.37
C PRO A 441 -30.20 3.98 23.77
N ASP A 442 -31.37 3.38 23.94
CA ASP A 442 -32.06 3.24 25.23
C ASP A 442 -32.48 1.77 25.46
N GLU A 443 -32.83 1.43 26.71
CA GLU A 443 -33.12 0.04 27.11
C GLU A 443 -34.31 -0.56 26.34
N LYS A 444 -35.34 0.23 26.07
CA LYS A 444 -36.55 -0.23 25.39
C LYS A 444 -36.34 -0.38 23.87
N ASN A 445 -35.50 0.46 23.28
CA ASN A 445 -35.16 0.48 21.86
C ASN A 445 -36.40 0.55 20.94
N ASN A 446 -37.39 1.37 21.35
CA ASN A 446 -38.68 1.45 20.67
C ASN A 446 -38.66 2.31 19.41
N ARG A 447 -37.73 3.26 19.33
CA ARG A 447 -37.60 4.21 18.21
C ARG A 447 -36.61 3.69 17.19
N LYS A 448 -37.06 3.53 15.95
CA LYS A 448 -36.23 3.11 14.81
C LYS A 448 -36.55 4.00 13.63
N GLY A 449 -35.55 4.38 12.85
CA GLY A 449 -35.84 5.23 11.70
C GLY A 449 -34.63 5.66 10.91
N LEU A 450 -34.93 6.28 9.77
CA LEU A 450 -33.99 6.98 8.92
C LEU A 450 -34.28 8.47 9.05
N VAL A 451 -33.29 9.22 9.54
CA VAL A 451 -33.42 10.66 9.79
C VAL A 451 -32.38 11.39 8.95
N VAL A 452 -32.83 12.36 8.16
CA VAL A 452 -32.00 13.29 7.42
C VAL A 452 -32.30 14.68 7.96
N ASN A 453 -31.29 15.36 8.49
CA ASN A 453 -31.45 16.71 9.01
C ASN A 453 -30.48 17.64 8.31
N LYS A 454 -30.98 18.79 7.85
CA LYS A 454 -30.15 19.88 7.33
C LYS A 454 -30.77 21.21 7.70
N ALA A 455 -30.00 22.10 8.33
CA ALA A 455 -30.41 23.46 8.67
C ALA A 455 -31.81 23.52 9.34
N ASP A 456 -31.98 22.77 10.43
CA ASP A 456 -33.20 22.67 11.23
C ASP A 456 -34.42 22.04 10.53
N GLN A 457 -34.27 21.54 9.31
CA GLN A 457 -35.30 20.75 8.63
C GLN A 457 -35.02 19.25 8.77
N THR A 458 -35.88 18.58 9.55
CA THR A 458 -35.85 17.13 9.70
C THR A 458 -36.79 16.48 8.69
N GLN A 459 -36.24 15.58 7.89
CA GLN A 459 -36.98 14.67 7.03
C GLN A 459 -36.71 13.25 7.50
N ALA A 460 -37.75 12.47 7.75
CA ALA A 460 -37.54 11.16 8.36
C ALA A 460 -38.64 10.15 8.06
N LEU A 461 -38.24 8.88 8.11
CA LEU A 461 -39.10 7.72 8.24
C LEU A 461 -38.89 7.15 9.64
N MET A 462 -39.91 7.20 10.49
CA MET A 462 -39.85 6.77 11.89
C MET A 462 -40.84 5.65 12.19
N ILE A 463 -40.39 4.67 12.95
CA ILE A 463 -41.17 3.58 13.52
C ILE A 463 -41.04 3.68 15.04
N ASP A 464 -42.18 3.71 15.72
CA ASP A 464 -42.24 3.60 17.18
C ASP A 464 -43.00 2.33 17.55
N THR A 465 -42.34 1.38 18.22
CA THR A 465 -42.95 0.09 18.57
C THR A 465 -43.78 0.13 19.86
N GLU A 466 -43.63 1.16 20.69
CA GLU A 466 -44.45 1.36 21.90
C GLU A 466 -45.81 1.94 21.49
N GLU A 467 -45.78 3.01 20.72
CA GLU A 467 -46.98 3.67 20.18
C GLU A 467 -47.53 2.94 18.94
N LYS A 468 -46.80 1.95 18.42
CA LYS A 468 -47.12 1.19 17.20
C LYS A 468 -47.35 2.11 16.00
N THR A 469 -46.49 3.10 15.78
CA THR A 469 -46.66 4.07 14.69
C THR A 469 -45.62 3.94 13.59
N LEU A 470 -46.03 4.30 12.36
CA LEU A 470 -45.17 4.57 11.21
C LEU A 470 -45.40 6.01 10.76
N LYS A 471 -44.36 6.85 10.80
CA LYS A 471 -44.43 8.27 10.48
C LYS A 471 -43.47 8.64 9.35
N LEU A 472 -43.99 9.32 8.34
CA LEU A 472 -43.21 10.01 7.30
C LEU A 472 -43.26 11.50 7.58
N MET A 473 -42.08 12.13 7.72
CA MET A 473 -41.93 13.53 8.12
C MET A 473 -41.15 14.32 7.08
N ALA A 474 -41.60 15.54 6.79
CA ALA A 474 -40.88 16.54 6.01
C ALA A 474 -41.10 17.92 6.66
N GLY A 475 -40.25 18.26 7.63
CA GLY A 475 -40.50 19.38 8.55
C GLY A 475 -41.78 19.13 9.34
N ASP A 476 -42.69 20.10 9.34
CA ASP A 476 -43.99 20.03 10.03
C ASP A 476 -45.06 19.21 9.28
N ASN A 477 -44.76 18.73 8.08
CA ASN A 477 -45.68 17.84 7.34
C ASN A 477 -45.50 16.40 7.82
N ALA A 478 -46.60 15.72 8.13
CA ALA A 478 -46.58 14.35 8.60
C ALA A 478 -47.69 13.47 8.00
N LEU A 479 -47.31 12.25 7.59
CA LEU A 479 -48.24 11.14 7.37
C LEU A 479 -47.97 10.09 8.44
N THR A 480 -48.98 9.79 9.26
CA THR A 480 -48.89 8.82 10.36
C THR A 480 -49.87 7.69 10.16
N LEU A 481 -49.39 6.44 10.29
CA LEU A 481 -50.21 5.24 10.41
C LEU A 481 -50.03 4.66 11.81
N THR A 482 -51.11 4.27 12.47
CA THR A 482 -51.07 3.62 13.78
C THR A 482 -51.40 2.13 13.67
N GLY A 483 -50.87 1.33 14.59
CA GLY A 483 -51.14 -0.11 14.67
C GLY A 483 -52.58 -0.44 15.05
N GLU A 484 -53.34 0.55 15.51
CA GLU A 484 -54.79 0.44 15.77
C GLU A 484 -55.63 0.65 14.50
N GLY A 485 -54.99 1.10 13.40
CA GLY A 485 -55.61 1.26 12.08
C GLY A 485 -55.90 2.70 11.68
N ASP A 486 -55.56 3.68 12.51
CA ASP A 486 -55.78 5.09 12.19
C ASP A 486 -54.74 5.61 11.20
N ILE A 487 -55.18 6.54 10.34
CA ILE A 487 -54.33 7.24 9.39
C ILE A 487 -54.56 8.74 9.55
N ALA A 488 -53.49 9.50 9.74
CA ALA A 488 -53.52 10.96 9.86
C ALA A 488 -52.57 11.61 8.85
N VAL A 489 -53.08 12.62 8.14
CA VAL A 489 -52.30 13.52 7.28
C VAL A 489 -52.38 14.92 7.88
N SER A 490 -51.23 15.48 8.24
CA SER A 490 -51.13 16.81 8.84
C SER A 490 -50.18 17.69 8.03
N THR A 491 -50.62 18.89 7.71
CA THR A 491 -49.81 19.93 7.06
C THR A 491 -50.27 21.30 7.54
N PRO A 492 -49.35 22.25 7.80
CA PRO A 492 -49.71 23.64 8.08
C PRO A 492 -50.11 24.42 6.82
N ASN A 493 -49.94 23.85 5.63
CA ASN A 493 -50.21 24.48 4.35
C ASN A 493 -51.41 23.81 3.64
N ALA A 494 -51.53 23.99 2.33
CA ALA A 494 -52.62 23.40 1.56
C ALA A 494 -52.48 21.88 1.39
N LEU A 495 -53.58 21.15 1.59
CA LEU A 495 -53.74 19.75 1.17
C LEU A 495 -54.55 19.70 -0.13
N GLN A 496 -54.02 19.07 -1.18
CA GLN A 496 -54.69 18.92 -2.48
C GLN A 496 -54.87 17.43 -2.82
N LEU A 497 -56.11 17.05 -3.18
CA LEU A 497 -56.45 15.71 -3.66
C LEU A 497 -57.01 15.81 -5.09
N GLN A 498 -56.32 15.21 -6.06
CA GLN A 498 -56.69 15.25 -7.47
C GLN A 498 -56.64 13.85 -8.08
N ALA A 499 -57.63 13.52 -8.92
CA ALA A 499 -57.69 12.27 -9.66
C ALA A 499 -58.21 12.51 -11.08
N GLU A 500 -57.58 11.90 -12.09
CA GLU A 500 -58.11 11.85 -13.46
C GLU A 500 -59.29 10.89 -13.57
N GLY A 501 -59.25 9.80 -12.80
CA GLY A 501 -60.34 8.84 -12.66
C GLY A 501 -61.37 9.24 -11.59
N LYS A 502 -62.16 8.27 -11.14
CA LYS A 502 -63.13 8.46 -10.05
C LYS A 502 -62.39 8.60 -8.71
N LEU A 503 -62.63 9.70 -8.00
CA LEU A 503 -62.34 9.82 -6.56
C LEU A 503 -63.58 9.40 -5.76
N SER A 504 -63.43 8.49 -4.78
CA SER A 504 -64.51 8.00 -3.93
C SER A 504 -64.08 8.02 -2.47
N ILE A 505 -64.91 8.61 -1.61
CA ILE A 505 -64.70 8.67 -0.16
C ILE A 505 -65.93 8.02 0.47
N VAL A 506 -65.74 6.92 1.21
CA VAL A 506 -66.82 6.10 1.77
C VAL A 506 -66.49 5.75 3.21
N GLY A 507 -67.33 6.18 4.15
CA GLY A 507 -67.30 5.79 5.56
C GLY A 507 -68.47 4.87 5.91
N LYS A 508 -68.28 3.93 6.85
CA LYS A 508 -69.37 3.08 7.37
C LYS A 508 -70.18 3.76 8.48
N GLN A 509 -69.57 4.73 9.14
CA GLN A 509 -70.16 5.49 10.24
C GLN A 509 -70.33 6.94 9.77
N GLN A 510 -69.80 7.89 10.52
CA GLN A 510 -69.87 9.31 10.22
C GLN A 510 -68.74 9.76 9.27
N MET A 511 -69.03 10.75 8.44
CA MET A 511 -68.02 11.53 7.73
C MET A 511 -68.23 13.00 8.02
N ASP A 512 -67.20 13.67 8.54
CA ASP A 512 -67.23 15.10 8.87
C ASP A 512 -66.34 15.88 7.90
N ILE A 513 -66.88 16.97 7.37
CA ILE A 513 -66.14 17.96 6.57
C ILE A 513 -66.44 19.32 7.18
N SER A 514 -65.42 19.98 7.72
CA SER A 514 -65.53 21.27 8.38
C SER A 514 -64.40 22.20 7.96
N SER A 515 -64.66 23.50 8.01
CA SER A 515 -63.71 24.57 7.74
C SER A 515 -64.07 25.78 8.60
N GLU A 516 -63.07 26.52 9.09
CA GLU A 516 -63.31 27.85 9.68
C GLU A 516 -63.64 28.89 8.59
N GLY A 517 -63.17 28.67 7.37
CA GLY A 517 -63.51 29.44 6.18
C GLY A 517 -64.59 28.76 5.34
N ASP A 518 -64.55 29.00 4.04
CA ASP A 518 -65.56 28.49 3.11
C ASP A 518 -65.32 27.02 2.73
N ILE A 519 -66.42 26.29 2.51
CA ILE A 519 -66.42 24.99 1.81
C ILE A 519 -67.07 25.20 0.45
N ALA A 520 -66.29 25.07 -0.62
CA ALA A 520 -66.78 25.21 -2.00
C ALA A 520 -66.81 23.84 -2.72
N MET A 521 -67.96 23.46 -3.27
CA MET A 521 -68.13 22.25 -4.09
C MET A 521 -68.65 22.63 -5.47
N SER A 522 -67.89 22.30 -6.52
CA SER A 522 -68.25 22.60 -7.91
C SER A 522 -68.06 21.40 -8.82
N THR A 523 -68.96 21.19 -9.77
CA THR A 523 -68.88 20.14 -10.78
C THR A 523 -69.38 20.67 -12.11
N ALA A 524 -68.73 20.27 -13.21
CA ALA A 524 -69.12 20.68 -14.56
C ALA A 524 -70.42 20.00 -15.05
N LYS A 525 -70.82 18.89 -14.41
CA LYS A 525 -72.01 18.13 -14.78
C LYS A 525 -73.06 18.20 -13.67
N ALA A 526 -73.12 17.19 -12.82
CA ALA A 526 -74.15 17.07 -11.78
C ALA A 526 -73.51 16.87 -10.41
N LEU A 527 -74.05 17.57 -9.40
CA LEU A 527 -73.83 17.29 -7.99
C LEU A 527 -75.06 16.55 -7.47
N GLN A 528 -74.86 15.36 -6.90
CA GLN A 528 -75.93 14.53 -6.34
C GLN A 528 -75.66 14.32 -4.85
N LEU A 529 -76.58 14.79 -4.00
CA LEU A 529 -76.59 14.56 -2.56
C LEU A 529 -77.83 13.73 -2.23
N GLN A 530 -77.65 12.55 -1.66
CA GLN A 530 -78.74 11.62 -1.34
C GLN A 530 -78.56 11.10 0.09
N ALA A 531 -79.64 11.09 0.85
CA ALA A 531 -79.75 10.44 2.15
C ALA A 531 -81.03 9.59 2.14
N ASP A 532 -80.95 8.34 2.61
CA ASP A 532 -82.12 7.47 2.72
C ASP A 532 -83.04 7.87 3.90
N GLY A 533 -82.46 8.50 4.92
CA GLY A 533 -83.17 9.12 6.03
C GLY A 533 -83.46 10.60 5.75
N ASN A 534 -82.89 11.48 6.57
CA ASN A 534 -83.10 12.92 6.46
C ASN A 534 -81.88 13.61 5.83
N LEU A 535 -82.13 14.58 4.94
CA LEU A 535 -81.15 15.57 4.50
C LEU A 535 -81.48 16.92 5.18
N SER A 536 -80.54 17.49 5.93
CA SER A 536 -80.69 18.79 6.59
C SER A 536 -79.70 19.81 6.03
N ILE A 537 -80.17 21.00 5.71
CA ILE A 537 -79.35 22.13 5.26
C ILE A 537 -79.76 23.33 6.11
N ASP A 538 -78.83 23.84 6.92
CA ASP A 538 -79.06 24.94 7.86
C ASP A 538 -78.02 26.05 7.63
N GLY A 539 -78.47 27.29 7.70
CA GLY A 539 -77.64 28.48 7.60
C GLY A 539 -78.16 29.56 8.55
N LYS A 540 -77.30 30.04 9.45
CA LYS A 540 -77.66 31.06 10.45
C LYS A 540 -78.06 32.42 9.85
N GLN A 541 -77.69 32.68 8.59
CA GLN A 541 -77.97 33.93 7.89
C GLN A 541 -78.90 33.71 6.69
N GLN A 542 -78.40 33.10 5.61
CA GLN A 542 -79.14 32.88 4.38
C GLN A 542 -78.80 31.52 3.76
N VAL A 543 -79.80 30.89 3.15
CA VAL A 543 -79.64 29.76 2.22
C VAL A 543 -80.18 30.22 0.85
N GLU A 544 -79.34 30.24 -0.19
CA GLU A 544 -79.72 30.67 -1.55
C GLU A 544 -79.64 29.51 -2.54
N ILE A 545 -80.71 29.32 -3.32
CA ILE A 545 -80.78 28.31 -4.40
C ILE A 545 -81.13 29.02 -5.70
N THR A 546 -80.13 29.22 -6.57
CA THR A 546 -80.29 29.94 -7.84
C THR A 546 -80.22 28.96 -9.01
N SER A 547 -81.31 28.85 -9.78
CA SER A 547 -81.39 27.97 -10.95
C SER A 547 -82.41 28.51 -11.96
N ALA A 548 -82.18 28.24 -13.26
CA ALA A 548 -83.15 28.52 -14.32
C ALA A 548 -84.47 27.75 -14.13
N LYS A 549 -84.42 26.60 -13.46
CA LYS A 549 -85.60 25.79 -13.10
C LYS A 549 -85.38 25.05 -11.79
N ILE A 550 -86.26 25.27 -10.82
CA ILE A 550 -86.31 24.53 -9.55
C ILE A 550 -87.54 23.63 -9.58
N ASN A 551 -87.35 22.32 -9.39
CA ASN A 551 -88.44 21.36 -9.25
C ASN A 551 -88.46 20.83 -7.82
N LEU A 552 -89.57 21.03 -7.13
CA LEU A 552 -89.83 20.40 -5.84
C LEU A 552 -90.84 19.28 -6.08
N LYS A 553 -90.42 18.04 -5.83
CA LYS A 553 -91.32 16.88 -5.77
C LYS A 553 -91.55 16.56 -4.30
N LYS A 554 -92.81 16.48 -3.90
CA LYS A 554 -93.21 16.04 -2.56
C LYS A 554 -93.11 14.53 -2.44
#